data_AF-A0A1T4X5K2-F1
#
_entry.id   AF-A0A1T4X5K2-F1
#
_cell.length_a   1.000
_cell.length_b   1.000
_cell.length_c   1.000
_cell.angle_alpha   90.00
_cell.angle_beta   90.00
_cell.angle_gamma   90.00
#
_symmetry.space_group_name_H-M   'P 1'
#
loop_
_entity.id
_entity.type
_entity.pdbx_description
1 polymer ?
#
loop_
_entity_poly.entity_id
_entity_poly.type
_entity_poly.pdbx_seq_one_letter_code
_entity_poly.pdbx_strand_id
1 'polypeptide(L)'
;MEKITNFFLNSILHKNVYDEYGDSIGKLLDIFVTTETGYPKAIGYKIKKGGEIFYYEFRSIDFFKDNNKIIIKIRDAKEIIPRSFSYLLSKHLLGKQIIDINGKKVVKVNDLSMSIIAGELRVVAVDTGFLALARRFKMEGIVKWICSLIHKEISDSLIIWDDVESIEMQNNNLMISVPYKKLSKLHPADLADILEEMDSEFRKKVFESLDENLAADTLEEIEPEIQKDLIKNISESKVVEVFDSMPNDEIAGILDEVDEETAEKILASMESGDADEIRTLMRYEDETVGSIMNKDFIAFNVDITVEETIELLRELKPDDEVMHYIFIVDDDEKLQGVISLRNLIISNSNCKLREIMDTNVIKINDKDNIDKAIELAVKYNLVSLPVVDKEDKLCGSVILSDILDEVLPLNLKRKIKRAG
;
A
#
# COMPACT_ATOMS: atom_id res chain seq x y z
N MET A 1 -0.54 36.53 -31.41
CA MET A 1 0.34 36.16 -30.28
C MET A 1 -0.24 36.63 -28.94
N GLU A 2 -0.75 35.69 -28.16
CA GLU A 2 -1.38 35.92 -26.84
C GLU A 2 -0.46 35.40 -25.73
N LYS A 3 -0.29 36.13 -24.63
CA LYS A 3 0.49 35.64 -23.48
C LYS A 3 -0.31 34.56 -22.76
N ILE A 4 0.29 33.42 -22.50
CA ILE A 4 -0.35 32.30 -21.80
C ILE A 4 0.24 32.13 -20.41
N THR A 5 -0.62 31.77 -19.46
CA THR A 5 -0.25 31.50 -18.07
C THR A 5 -0.40 30.04 -17.69
N ASN A 6 -1.09 29.23 -18.52
CA ASN A 6 -1.32 27.81 -18.32
C ASN A 6 -0.84 27.03 -19.54
N PHE A 7 -0.06 25.97 -19.33
CA PHE A 7 0.41 25.10 -20.40
C PHE A 7 0.93 23.78 -19.83
N PHE A 8 1.10 22.80 -20.72
CA PHE A 8 1.73 21.53 -20.37
C PHE A 8 3.24 21.56 -20.60
N LEU A 9 4.03 20.86 -19.79
CA LEU A 9 5.49 20.82 -19.94
C LEU A 9 5.91 20.28 -21.32
N ASN A 10 5.34 19.16 -21.79
CA ASN A 10 5.71 18.60 -23.10
C ASN A 10 5.42 19.56 -24.26
N SER A 11 4.50 20.51 -24.07
CA SER A 11 4.17 21.50 -25.09
C SER A 11 5.26 22.57 -25.29
N ILE A 12 6.22 22.68 -24.37
CA ILE A 12 7.33 23.66 -24.43
C ILE A 12 8.71 23.02 -24.58
N LEU A 13 8.86 21.73 -24.23
CA LEU A 13 10.14 21.02 -24.37
C LEU A 13 10.62 21.00 -25.84
N HIS A 14 11.93 21.19 -26.00
CA HIS A 14 12.67 21.25 -27.25
C HIS A 14 12.28 22.40 -28.21
N LYS A 15 11.50 23.38 -27.76
CA LYS A 15 11.19 24.58 -28.53
C LYS A 15 12.30 25.63 -28.43
N ASN A 16 12.40 26.46 -29.47
CA ASN A 16 13.34 27.58 -29.48
C ASN A 16 12.91 28.64 -28.47
N VAL A 17 13.89 29.19 -27.77
CA VAL A 17 13.76 30.34 -26.88
C VAL A 17 14.36 31.54 -27.58
N TYR A 18 13.61 32.64 -27.59
CA TYR A 18 13.98 33.87 -28.30
C TYR A 18 14.25 35.01 -27.32
N ASP A 19 15.18 35.89 -27.63
CA ASP A 19 15.38 37.13 -26.90
C ASP A 19 14.43 38.26 -27.37
N GLU A 20 14.63 39.46 -26.85
CA GLU A 20 13.85 40.66 -27.19
C GLU A 20 14.05 41.13 -28.64
N TYR A 21 15.17 40.77 -29.27
CA TYR A 21 15.49 41.08 -30.66
C TYR A 21 14.96 40.02 -31.64
N GLY A 22 14.49 38.89 -31.12
CA GLY A 22 13.96 37.78 -31.91
C GLY A 22 15.03 36.75 -32.31
N ASP A 23 16.23 36.85 -31.77
CA ASP A 23 17.30 35.89 -31.99
C ASP A 23 17.09 34.65 -31.12
N SER A 24 17.35 33.47 -31.70
CA SER A 24 17.21 32.20 -30.98
C SER A 24 18.41 31.98 -30.06
N ILE A 25 18.18 32.02 -28.76
CA ILE A 25 19.21 31.74 -27.75
C ILE A 25 19.42 30.25 -27.50
N GLY A 26 18.56 29.38 -28.02
CA GLY A 26 18.73 27.92 -28.01
C GLY A 26 17.41 27.17 -27.85
N LYS A 27 17.48 25.85 -27.61
CA LYS A 27 16.30 25.01 -27.37
C LYS A 27 16.11 24.72 -25.88
N LEU A 28 14.91 24.93 -25.36
CA LEU A 28 14.56 24.55 -23.99
C LEU A 28 14.64 23.02 -23.85
N LEU A 29 15.48 22.53 -22.96
CA LEU A 29 15.58 21.11 -22.64
C LEU A 29 14.78 20.73 -21.40
N ASP A 30 14.68 21.62 -20.41
CA ASP A 30 14.02 21.33 -19.14
C ASP A 30 13.81 22.58 -18.29
N ILE A 31 13.04 22.45 -17.21
CA ILE A 31 12.83 23.47 -16.17
C ILE A 31 13.30 22.91 -14.82
N PHE A 32 13.99 23.75 -14.05
CA PHE A 32 14.34 23.45 -12.66
C PHE A 32 13.26 23.93 -11.72
N VAL A 33 12.86 23.09 -10.77
CA VAL A 33 11.96 23.47 -9.68
C VAL A 33 12.58 23.26 -8.31
N THR A 34 12.07 23.99 -7.32
CA THR A 34 12.22 23.71 -5.89
C THR A 34 10.90 23.24 -5.30
N THR A 35 10.96 22.32 -4.33
CA THR A 35 9.81 21.74 -3.62
C THR A 35 9.73 22.20 -2.16
N GLU A 36 10.55 23.17 -1.74
CA GLU A 36 10.65 23.62 -0.34
C GLU A 36 9.32 24.15 0.23
N THR A 37 8.39 24.65 -0.61
CA THR A 37 7.11 25.21 -0.16
C THR A 37 5.96 24.94 -1.15
N GLY A 38 5.07 24.00 -0.77
CA GLY A 38 3.83 23.70 -1.50
C GLY A 38 4.08 23.22 -2.93
N TYR A 39 3.40 23.86 -3.89
CA TYR A 39 3.47 23.56 -5.32
C TYR A 39 4.88 23.83 -5.89
N PRO A 40 5.52 22.89 -6.62
CA PRO A 40 6.88 23.03 -7.10
C PRO A 40 7.05 24.30 -7.94
N LYS A 41 7.99 25.15 -7.53
CA LYS A 41 8.21 26.47 -8.13
C LYS A 41 9.40 26.42 -9.07
N ALA A 42 9.22 26.92 -10.29
CA ALA A 42 10.30 27.08 -11.25
C ALA A 42 11.34 28.11 -10.78
N ILE A 43 12.61 27.71 -10.76
CA ILE A 43 13.76 28.52 -10.32
C ILE A 43 14.83 28.67 -11.39
N GLY A 44 14.85 27.77 -12.38
CA GLY A 44 15.75 27.86 -13.54
C GLY A 44 15.20 27.16 -14.77
N TYR A 45 15.90 27.29 -15.88
CA TYR A 45 15.64 26.50 -17.09
C TYR A 45 16.94 26.10 -17.80
N LYS A 46 16.90 24.95 -18.47
CA LYS A 46 18.03 24.32 -19.16
C LYS A 46 17.90 24.55 -20.66
N ILE A 47 18.92 25.10 -21.31
CA ILE A 47 18.94 25.33 -22.76
C ILE A 47 20.08 24.57 -23.43
N LYS A 48 19.85 24.08 -24.65
CA LYS A 48 20.90 23.60 -25.55
C LYS A 48 21.15 24.62 -26.66
N LYS A 49 22.40 25.09 -26.78
CA LYS A 49 22.86 26.02 -27.82
C LYS A 49 24.20 25.54 -28.36
N GLY A 50 24.32 25.37 -29.68
CA GLY A 50 25.60 24.97 -30.29
C GLY A 50 26.16 23.60 -29.87
N GLY A 51 25.35 22.73 -29.25
CA GLY A 51 25.80 21.45 -28.70
C GLY A 51 26.10 21.51 -27.19
N GLU A 52 26.31 22.70 -26.64
CA GLU A 52 26.55 22.94 -25.23
C GLU A 52 25.25 23.14 -24.45
N ILE A 53 25.32 22.95 -23.13
CA ILE A 53 24.19 23.06 -22.21
C ILE A 53 24.43 24.28 -21.31
N PHE A 54 23.43 25.14 -21.24
CA PHE A 54 23.41 26.33 -20.40
C PHE A 54 22.25 26.26 -19.42
N TYR A 55 22.44 26.90 -18.26
CA TYR A 55 21.46 26.95 -17.18
C TYR A 55 21.19 28.41 -16.84
N TYR A 56 19.93 28.82 -16.88
CA TYR A 56 19.54 30.20 -16.65
C TYR A 56 18.53 30.30 -15.50
N GLU A 57 18.54 31.43 -14.79
CA GLU A 57 17.55 31.76 -13.77
C GLU A 57 16.15 31.86 -14.38
N PHE A 58 15.13 31.34 -13.70
CA PHE A 58 13.74 31.45 -14.14
C PHE A 58 13.18 32.85 -13.83
N ARG A 59 13.71 33.84 -14.56
CA ARG A 59 13.33 35.25 -14.47
C ARG A 59 13.17 35.80 -15.87
N SER A 60 12.20 36.70 -16.04
CA SER A 60 11.98 37.41 -17.31
C SER A 60 11.70 36.49 -18.51
N ILE A 61 11.20 35.28 -18.27
CA ILE A 61 10.75 34.31 -19.29
C ILE A 61 9.22 34.34 -19.38
N ASP A 62 8.71 34.52 -20.59
CA ASP A 62 7.29 34.63 -20.89
C ASP A 62 6.90 33.64 -22.00
N PHE A 63 5.71 33.06 -21.88
CA PHE A 63 5.16 32.10 -22.84
C PHE A 63 4.03 32.74 -23.63
N PHE A 64 4.04 32.53 -24.93
CA PHE A 64 3.05 33.07 -25.84
C PHE A 64 2.49 31.99 -26.75
N LYS A 65 1.23 32.11 -27.16
CA LYS A 65 0.59 31.24 -28.14
C LYS A 65 0.33 32.00 -29.43
N ASP A 66 0.74 31.41 -30.55
CA ASP A 66 0.48 31.92 -31.89
C ASP A 66 0.17 30.76 -32.84
N ASN A 67 -1.01 30.75 -33.46
CA ASN A 67 -1.47 29.68 -34.36
C ASN A 67 -1.24 28.25 -33.80
N ASN A 68 -1.65 28.04 -32.53
CA ASN A 68 -1.43 26.80 -31.76
C ASN A 68 0.03 26.42 -31.46
N LYS A 69 1.01 27.26 -31.81
CA LYS A 69 2.41 27.08 -31.42
C LYS A 69 2.74 27.95 -30.23
N ILE A 70 3.31 27.33 -29.19
CA ILE A 70 3.90 28.07 -28.08
C ILE A 70 5.26 28.64 -28.51
N ILE A 71 5.47 29.92 -28.25
CA ILE A 71 6.70 30.68 -28.44
C ILE A 71 7.20 31.09 -27.06
N ILE A 72 8.49 30.87 -26.80
CA ILE A 72 9.12 31.20 -25.53
C ILE A 72 10.00 32.43 -25.76
N LYS A 73 9.77 33.50 -24.99
CA LYS A 73 10.57 34.72 -25.08
C LYS A 73 11.19 35.07 -23.74
N ILE A 74 12.41 35.58 -23.77
CA ILE A 74 13.10 36.10 -22.60
C ILE A 74 13.45 37.57 -22.81
N ARG A 75 13.48 38.35 -21.72
CA ARG A 75 14.00 39.74 -21.76
C ARG A 75 15.42 39.84 -21.25
N ASP A 76 15.79 38.93 -20.35
CA ASP A 76 17.11 38.87 -19.73
C ASP A 76 17.45 37.41 -19.43
N ALA A 77 18.73 37.07 -19.52
CA ALA A 77 19.25 35.73 -19.28
C ALA A 77 20.45 35.82 -18.35
N LYS A 78 20.24 35.42 -17.09
CA LYS A 78 21.30 35.29 -16.11
C LYS A 78 21.66 33.83 -15.93
N GLU A 79 22.89 33.45 -16.26
CA GLU A 79 23.37 32.09 -16.03
C GLU A 79 23.46 31.77 -14.53
N ILE A 80 23.11 30.53 -14.19
CA ILE A 80 23.14 30.02 -12.83
C ILE A 80 23.89 28.69 -12.77
N ILE A 81 24.48 28.41 -11.62
CA ILE A 81 24.91 27.06 -11.27
C ILE A 81 23.76 26.42 -10.50
N PRO A 82 23.17 25.31 -10.98
CA PRO A 82 22.12 24.61 -10.26
C PRO A 82 22.56 24.23 -8.85
N ARG A 83 21.73 24.51 -7.84
CA ARG A 83 22.00 24.10 -6.45
C ARG A 83 21.62 22.64 -6.24
N SER A 84 22.13 22.02 -5.18
CA SER A 84 21.89 20.61 -4.82
C SER A 84 20.41 20.23 -4.67
N PHE A 85 19.53 21.18 -4.33
CA PHE A 85 18.10 20.97 -4.10
C PHE A 85 17.20 21.37 -5.29
N SER A 86 17.74 21.45 -6.50
CA SER A 86 17.00 21.81 -7.72
C SER A 86 16.69 20.59 -8.60
N TYR A 87 15.43 20.43 -9.01
CA TYR A 87 14.96 19.25 -9.74
C TYR A 87 14.58 19.57 -11.18
N LEU A 88 15.00 18.74 -12.12
CA LEU A 88 14.68 18.85 -13.54
C LEU A 88 13.34 18.16 -13.85
N LEU A 89 12.28 18.90 -14.19
CA LEU A 89 10.94 18.34 -14.34
C LEU A 89 10.87 17.16 -15.33
N SER A 90 11.50 17.28 -16.51
CA SER A 90 11.43 16.22 -17.53
C SER A 90 12.21 14.97 -17.10
N LYS A 91 13.38 15.16 -16.49
CA LYS A 91 14.23 14.06 -16.01
C LYS A 91 13.64 13.39 -14.78
N HIS A 92 13.04 14.18 -13.90
CA HIS A 92 12.67 13.79 -12.55
C HIS A 92 11.18 13.49 -12.38
N LEU A 93 10.28 13.94 -13.25
CA LEU A 93 8.85 13.65 -13.07
C LEU A 93 8.29 12.85 -14.25
N LEU A 94 8.64 13.22 -15.48
CA LEU A 94 8.02 12.58 -16.64
C LEU A 94 8.40 11.10 -16.77
N GLY A 95 7.39 10.26 -16.94
CA GLY A 95 7.48 8.81 -17.06
C GLY A 95 7.68 8.08 -15.74
N LYS A 96 7.61 8.76 -14.60
CA LYS A 96 7.69 8.14 -13.27
C LYS A 96 6.32 7.68 -12.80
N GLN A 97 6.32 6.67 -11.93
CA GLN A 97 5.11 6.28 -11.20
C GLN A 97 4.93 7.19 -9.99
N ILE A 98 3.69 7.57 -9.74
CA ILE A 98 3.23 8.31 -8.57
C ILE A 98 1.97 7.64 -8.04
N ILE A 99 1.62 7.92 -6.78
CA ILE A 99 0.39 7.44 -6.16
C ILE A 99 -0.67 8.53 -6.28
N ASP A 100 -1.82 8.17 -6.84
CA ASP A 100 -3.04 8.97 -6.80
C ASP A 100 -3.82 8.60 -5.54
N ILE A 101 -3.79 9.44 -4.51
CA ILE A 101 -4.42 9.14 -3.22
C ILE A 101 -5.94 9.05 -3.36
N ASN A 102 -6.55 9.96 -4.13
CA ASN A 102 -8.00 9.97 -4.32
C ASN A 102 -8.45 8.81 -5.23
N GLY A 103 -7.63 8.48 -6.22
CA GLY A 103 -7.85 7.36 -7.11
C GLY A 103 -7.45 5.99 -6.56
N LYS A 104 -6.77 5.94 -5.40
CA LYS A 104 -6.21 4.75 -4.75
C LYS A 104 -5.47 3.83 -5.73
N LYS A 105 -4.56 4.40 -6.53
CA LYS A 105 -3.89 3.64 -7.59
C LYS A 105 -2.55 4.23 -7.97
N VAL A 106 -1.74 3.41 -8.63
CA VAL A 106 -0.46 3.84 -9.19
C VAL A 106 -0.66 4.36 -10.60
N VAL A 107 -0.13 5.55 -10.88
CA VAL A 107 -0.26 6.18 -12.20
C VAL A 107 1.07 6.68 -12.71
N LYS A 108 1.21 6.70 -14.04
CA LYS A 108 2.41 7.20 -14.70
C LYS A 108 2.25 8.67 -15.07
N VAL A 109 3.20 9.50 -14.67
CA VAL A 109 3.29 10.92 -15.04
C VAL A 109 3.58 11.00 -16.54
N ASN A 110 2.59 11.36 -17.35
CA ASN A 110 2.76 11.49 -18.79
C ASN A 110 3.09 12.92 -19.21
N ASP A 111 2.55 13.90 -18.49
CA ASP A 111 2.82 15.32 -18.65
C ASP A 111 2.59 16.07 -17.34
N LEU A 112 2.96 17.34 -17.30
CA LEU A 112 2.78 18.22 -16.15
C LEU A 112 2.02 19.46 -16.56
N SER A 113 0.95 19.79 -15.83
CA SER A 113 0.23 21.05 -15.97
C SER A 113 0.96 22.12 -15.18
N MET A 114 1.34 23.19 -15.87
CA MET A 114 2.08 24.33 -15.33
C MET A 114 1.19 25.57 -15.35
N SER A 115 1.22 26.36 -14.27
CA SER A 115 0.48 27.63 -14.15
C SER A 115 1.31 28.73 -13.50
N ILE A 116 1.12 29.97 -13.93
CA ILE A 116 1.68 31.14 -13.26
C ILE A 116 0.74 31.59 -12.12
N ILE A 117 1.17 31.40 -10.88
CA ILE A 117 0.43 31.78 -9.67
C ILE A 117 1.23 32.87 -8.95
N ALA A 118 0.59 34.02 -8.69
CA ALA A 118 1.22 35.18 -8.06
C ALA A 118 2.55 35.62 -8.72
N GLY A 119 2.66 35.44 -10.05
CA GLY A 119 3.86 35.79 -10.83
C GLY A 119 4.93 34.71 -10.88
N GLU A 120 4.72 33.56 -10.26
CA GLU A 120 5.67 32.44 -10.23
C GLU A 120 5.13 31.26 -11.04
N LEU A 121 5.95 30.66 -11.90
CA LEU A 121 5.55 29.43 -12.59
C LEU A 121 5.63 28.25 -11.62
N ARG A 122 4.52 27.53 -11.47
CA ARG A 122 4.39 26.38 -10.59
C ARG A 122 3.81 25.18 -11.32
N VAL A 123 4.19 23.98 -10.90
CA VAL A 123 3.50 22.73 -11.29
C VAL A 123 2.20 22.66 -10.50
N VAL A 124 1.04 22.58 -11.16
CA VAL A 124 -0.28 22.58 -10.50
C VAL A 124 -0.98 21.23 -10.52
N ALA A 125 -0.70 20.39 -11.51
CA ALA A 125 -1.28 19.07 -11.62
C ALA A 125 -0.38 18.14 -12.45
N VAL A 126 -0.52 16.85 -12.22
CA VAL A 126 0.05 15.79 -13.06
C VAL A 126 -1.01 15.32 -14.04
N ASP A 127 -0.63 15.18 -15.31
CA ASP A 127 -1.50 14.55 -16.31
C ASP A 127 -1.07 13.12 -16.58
N THR A 128 -1.99 12.19 -16.33
CA THR A 128 -1.82 10.75 -16.49
C THR A 128 -2.51 10.24 -17.76
N GLY A 129 -3.25 11.08 -18.46
CA GLY A 129 -4.12 10.67 -19.56
C GLY A 129 -3.40 10.29 -20.85
N PHE A 130 -4.15 9.65 -21.75
CA PHE A 130 -3.64 9.28 -23.08
C PHE A 130 -3.31 10.51 -23.95
N LEU A 131 -3.97 11.65 -23.73
CA LEU A 131 -3.63 12.91 -24.39
C LEU A 131 -2.24 13.39 -24.01
N ALA A 132 -1.85 13.28 -22.74
CA ALA A 132 -0.51 13.58 -22.28
C ALA A 132 0.56 12.73 -22.98
N LEU A 133 0.29 11.43 -23.17
CA LEU A 133 1.14 10.54 -23.98
C LEU A 133 1.24 11.02 -25.43
N ALA A 134 0.13 11.40 -26.05
CA ALA A 134 0.11 11.89 -27.42
C ALA A 134 0.93 13.18 -27.57
N ARG A 135 0.89 14.09 -26.59
CA ARG A 135 1.74 15.30 -26.54
C ARG A 135 3.22 14.93 -26.46
N ARG A 136 3.57 13.99 -25.58
CA ARG A 136 4.96 13.50 -25.41
C ARG A 136 5.57 12.95 -26.70
N PHE A 137 4.80 12.19 -27.46
CA PHE A 137 5.24 11.60 -28.74
C PHE A 137 4.92 12.46 -29.98
N LYS A 138 4.35 13.66 -29.80
CA LYS A 138 3.95 14.59 -30.88
C LYS A 138 2.95 13.98 -31.88
N MET A 139 2.06 13.12 -31.39
CA MET A 139 1.03 12.41 -32.17
C MET A 139 -0.38 12.99 -32.01
N GLU A 140 -0.50 14.17 -31.40
CA GLU A 140 -1.79 14.83 -31.09
C GLU A 140 -2.74 14.91 -32.30
N GLY A 141 -2.21 15.17 -33.50
CA GLY A 141 -3.02 15.26 -34.73
C GLY A 141 -3.63 13.92 -35.14
N ILE A 142 -2.88 12.82 -34.98
CA ILE A 142 -3.34 11.47 -35.30
C ILE A 142 -4.41 11.04 -34.29
N VAL A 143 -4.17 11.29 -33.00
CA VAL A 143 -5.13 10.95 -31.94
C VAL A 143 -6.43 11.74 -32.09
N LYS A 144 -6.36 13.06 -32.35
CA LYS A 144 -7.55 13.88 -32.63
C LYS A 144 -8.33 13.37 -33.84
N TRP A 145 -7.62 12.97 -34.91
CA TRP A 145 -8.24 12.39 -36.09
C TRP A 145 -8.96 11.07 -35.79
N ILE A 146 -8.30 10.12 -35.11
CA ILE A 146 -8.91 8.84 -34.70
C ILE A 146 -10.13 9.08 -33.79
N CYS A 147 -10.02 9.94 -32.78
CA CYS A 147 -11.11 10.19 -31.85
C CYS A 147 -12.30 10.91 -32.49
N SER A 148 -12.05 11.76 -33.49
CA SER A 148 -13.12 12.38 -34.29
C SER A 148 -13.93 11.34 -35.09
N LEU A 149 -13.33 10.21 -35.47
CA LEU A 149 -14.03 9.12 -36.16
C LEU A 149 -14.93 8.31 -35.21
N ILE A 150 -14.55 8.18 -33.93
CA ILE A 150 -15.27 7.37 -32.93
C ILE A 150 -16.16 8.19 -31.99
N HIS A 151 -16.33 9.51 -32.22
CA HIS A 151 -17.20 10.42 -31.44
C HIS A 151 -16.97 10.37 -29.91
N LYS A 152 -15.74 10.09 -29.47
CA LYS A 152 -15.40 10.04 -28.05
C LYS A 152 -14.79 11.38 -27.61
N GLU A 153 -15.41 12.05 -26.63
CA GLU A 153 -14.80 13.20 -25.98
C GLU A 153 -13.58 12.73 -25.17
N ILE A 154 -12.44 13.38 -25.41
CA ILE A 154 -11.21 13.11 -24.67
C ILE A 154 -10.93 14.31 -23.78
N SER A 155 -10.83 14.06 -22.48
CA SER A 155 -10.35 15.02 -21.50
C SER A 155 -8.96 14.62 -21.00
N ASP A 156 -8.20 15.62 -20.55
CA ASP A 156 -6.99 15.37 -19.77
C ASP A 156 -7.37 14.68 -18.44
N SER A 157 -6.52 13.78 -17.95
CA SER A 157 -6.72 13.11 -16.67
C SER A 157 -5.79 13.75 -15.65
N LEU A 158 -6.28 14.82 -15.02
CA LEU A 158 -5.48 15.67 -14.14
C LEU A 158 -5.65 15.26 -12.68
N ILE A 159 -4.52 15.00 -12.03
CA ILE A 159 -4.43 14.82 -10.59
C ILE A 159 -3.81 16.10 -10.03
N ILE A 160 -4.52 16.78 -9.14
CA ILE A 160 -4.07 18.04 -8.55
C ILE A 160 -2.80 17.77 -7.74
N TRP A 161 -1.85 18.70 -7.73
CA TRP A 161 -0.58 18.50 -7.04
C TRP A 161 -0.73 18.10 -5.56
N ASP A 162 -1.77 18.58 -4.87
CA ASP A 162 -2.03 18.23 -3.48
C ASP A 162 -2.43 16.75 -3.27
N ASP A 163 -2.96 16.12 -4.32
CA ASP A 163 -3.35 14.70 -4.38
C ASP A 163 -2.23 13.81 -4.92
N VAL A 164 -1.17 14.43 -5.47
CA VAL A 164 0.07 13.75 -5.85
C VAL A 164 0.97 13.72 -4.62
N GLU A 165 1.14 12.55 -4.02
CA GLU A 165 2.11 12.44 -2.93
C GLU A 165 3.52 12.73 -3.42
N SER A 166 4.26 13.49 -2.62
CA SER A 166 5.48 14.17 -3.01
C SER A 166 6.64 13.23 -3.35
N ILE A 167 7.66 13.77 -3.99
CA ILE A 167 8.83 13.06 -4.48
C ILE A 167 10.03 13.70 -3.78
N GLU A 168 10.76 12.98 -2.93
CA GLU A 168 12.11 13.37 -2.50
C GLU A 168 13.10 12.38 -3.08
N MET A 169 14.19 12.91 -3.64
CA MET A 169 15.29 12.06 -4.06
C MET A 169 16.24 11.84 -2.88
N GLN A 170 16.36 10.60 -2.41
CA GLN A 170 17.62 10.12 -1.86
C GLN A 170 18.47 9.54 -3.01
N ASN A 171 19.76 9.92 -3.06
CA ASN A 171 20.78 9.29 -3.92
C ASN A 171 20.46 9.21 -5.43
N ASN A 172 20.10 10.32 -6.08
CA ASN A 172 19.94 10.43 -7.54
C ASN A 172 18.84 9.57 -8.20
N ASN A 173 18.01 8.86 -7.45
CA ASN A 173 16.79 8.20 -7.94
C ASN A 173 15.53 8.92 -7.44
N LEU A 174 14.46 8.78 -8.24
CA LEU A 174 13.15 9.27 -7.88
C LEU A 174 12.53 8.27 -6.94
N MET A 175 12.64 8.56 -5.66
CA MET A 175 11.74 7.99 -4.69
C MET A 175 10.51 8.89 -4.67
N ILE A 176 9.32 8.30 -4.60
CA ILE A 176 8.25 8.95 -3.88
C ILE A 176 8.87 9.27 -2.51
N SER A 177 8.96 10.55 -2.13
CA SER A 177 8.98 10.80 -0.71
C SER A 177 7.59 10.42 -0.33
N VAL A 178 7.43 9.26 0.24
CA VAL A 178 6.25 9.09 1.04
C VAL A 178 6.60 9.92 2.27
N PRO A 179 6.08 11.15 2.50
CA PRO A 179 5.85 11.52 3.86
C PRO A 179 4.80 10.52 4.34
N TYR A 180 5.30 9.39 4.86
CA TYR A 180 4.63 8.26 5.49
C TYR A 180 3.23 8.62 6.03
N LYS A 181 3.10 9.79 6.65
CA LYS A 181 1.89 10.50 7.07
C LYS A 181 0.61 10.40 6.22
N LYS A 182 0.65 10.23 4.88
CA LYS A 182 -0.60 10.09 4.10
C LYS A 182 -0.92 8.64 3.77
N LEU A 183 0.07 7.83 3.35
CA LEU A 183 -0.13 6.39 3.18
C LEU A 183 -0.46 5.70 4.51
N SER A 184 0.10 6.16 5.63
CA SER A 184 -0.18 5.67 6.99
C SER A 184 -1.61 5.96 7.47
N LYS A 185 -2.45 6.59 6.64
CA LYS A 185 -3.86 6.85 6.91
C LYS A 185 -4.80 6.06 6.03
N LEU A 186 -4.24 5.35 5.04
CA LEU A 186 -5.02 4.45 4.21
C LEU A 186 -5.30 3.18 5.01
N HIS A 187 -6.42 2.54 4.69
CA HIS A 187 -6.69 1.20 5.18
C HIS A 187 -5.66 0.22 4.59
N PRO A 188 -5.18 -0.79 5.33
CA PRO A 188 -4.24 -1.79 4.83
C PRO A 188 -4.63 -2.38 3.45
N ALA A 189 -5.89 -2.78 3.28
CA ALA A 189 -6.42 -3.26 2.00
C ALA A 189 -6.29 -2.26 0.82
N ASP A 190 -6.43 -0.95 1.07
CA ASP A 190 -6.23 0.07 0.02
C ASP A 190 -4.75 0.22 -0.33
N LEU A 191 -3.88 0.09 0.68
CA LEU A 191 -2.44 0.16 0.51
C LEU A 191 -1.91 -1.08 -0.23
N ALA A 192 -2.46 -2.26 0.06
CA ALA A 192 -2.20 -3.49 -0.67
C ALA A 192 -2.53 -3.35 -2.17
N ASP A 193 -3.75 -2.89 -2.51
CA ASP A 193 -4.17 -2.61 -3.89
C ASP A 193 -3.16 -1.67 -4.61
N ILE A 194 -2.67 -0.64 -3.91
CA ILE A 194 -1.67 0.29 -4.45
C ILE A 194 -0.32 -0.42 -4.67
N LEU A 195 0.15 -1.19 -3.70
CA LEU A 195 1.44 -1.90 -3.76
C LEU A 195 1.45 -2.95 -4.87
N GLU A 196 0.36 -3.67 -5.08
CA GLU A 196 0.22 -4.69 -6.13
C GLU A 196 0.40 -4.10 -7.54
N GLU A 197 -0.08 -2.88 -7.78
CA GLU A 197 0.08 -2.18 -9.06
C GLU A 197 1.49 -1.58 -9.30
N MET A 198 2.35 -1.56 -8.27
CA MET A 198 3.71 -1.02 -8.38
C MET A 198 4.68 -1.96 -9.08
N ASP A 199 5.75 -1.38 -9.65
CA ASP A 199 6.94 -2.17 -9.98
C ASP A 199 7.67 -2.63 -8.70
N SER A 200 8.38 -3.76 -8.78
CA SER A 200 9.00 -4.41 -7.61
C SER A 200 10.01 -3.49 -6.88
N GLU A 201 10.81 -2.71 -7.63
CA GLU A 201 11.78 -1.78 -7.03
C GLU A 201 11.08 -0.67 -6.21
N PHE A 202 9.94 -0.18 -6.70
CA PHE A 202 9.20 0.87 -6.03
C PHE A 202 8.34 0.35 -4.88
N ARG A 203 7.69 -0.80 -5.07
CA ARG A 203 6.94 -1.54 -4.05
C ARG A 203 7.78 -1.78 -2.81
N LYS A 204 8.99 -2.33 -3.01
CA LYS A 204 9.98 -2.56 -1.95
C LYS A 204 10.21 -1.30 -1.10
N LYS A 205 10.50 -0.18 -1.76
CA LYS A 205 10.86 1.07 -1.05
C LYS A 205 9.70 1.62 -0.24
N VAL A 206 8.47 1.51 -0.75
CA VAL A 206 7.28 1.95 -0.04
C VAL A 206 7.01 1.03 1.14
N PHE A 207 7.05 -0.29 0.94
CA PHE A 207 6.86 -1.28 1.99
C PHE A 207 7.89 -1.14 3.12
N GLU A 208 9.18 -0.99 2.79
CA GLU A 208 10.26 -0.75 3.77
C GLU A 208 10.10 0.58 4.55
N SER A 209 9.27 1.50 4.08
CA SER A 209 8.99 2.77 4.75
C SER A 209 7.78 2.73 5.69
N LEU A 210 7.00 1.64 5.67
CA LEU A 210 5.88 1.43 6.58
C LEU A 210 6.42 1.06 7.97
N ASP A 211 5.69 1.45 9.02
CA ASP A 211 5.93 0.91 10.37
C ASP A 211 5.54 -0.57 10.43
N GLU A 212 6.04 -1.28 11.44
CA GLU A 212 5.84 -2.72 11.64
C GLU A 212 4.38 -3.17 11.56
N ASN A 213 3.48 -2.54 12.32
CA ASN A 213 2.07 -2.91 12.37
C ASN A 213 1.37 -2.67 11.03
N LEU A 214 1.50 -1.47 10.46
CA LEU A 214 0.87 -1.18 9.17
C LEU A 214 1.43 -2.07 8.06
N ALA A 215 2.72 -2.41 8.11
CA ALA A 215 3.34 -3.31 7.15
C ALA A 215 2.80 -4.75 7.30
N ALA A 216 2.57 -5.22 8.52
CA ALA A 216 1.97 -6.53 8.80
C ALA A 216 0.54 -6.60 8.25
N ASP A 217 -0.33 -5.70 8.69
CA ASP A 217 -1.73 -5.62 8.23
C ASP A 217 -1.82 -5.49 6.70
N THR A 218 -0.89 -4.72 6.10
CA THR A 218 -0.88 -4.52 4.65
C THR A 218 -0.40 -5.78 3.93
N LEU A 219 0.59 -6.48 4.48
CA LEU A 219 1.14 -7.68 3.85
C LEU A 219 0.11 -8.82 3.84
N GLU A 220 -0.67 -8.97 4.90
CA GLU A 220 -1.81 -9.90 4.99
C GLU A 220 -2.81 -9.70 3.84
N GLU A 221 -3.05 -8.44 3.47
CA GLU A 221 -4.01 -8.07 2.42
C GLU A 221 -3.47 -8.20 0.98
N ILE A 222 -2.17 -8.46 0.81
CA ILE A 222 -1.52 -8.56 -0.51
C ILE A 222 -1.67 -9.96 -1.11
N GLU A 223 -1.85 -10.05 -2.43
CA GLU A 223 -1.90 -11.34 -3.13
C GLU A 223 -0.62 -12.20 -2.93
N PRO A 224 -0.74 -13.53 -2.79
CA PRO A 224 0.38 -14.43 -2.46
C PRO A 224 1.63 -14.29 -3.35
N GLU A 225 1.44 -14.16 -4.66
CA GLU A 225 2.56 -13.98 -5.60
C GLU A 225 3.35 -12.68 -5.32
N ILE A 226 2.65 -11.64 -4.85
CA ILE A 226 3.24 -10.35 -4.51
C ILE A 226 3.86 -10.38 -3.11
N GLN A 227 3.26 -11.08 -2.14
CA GLN A 227 3.86 -11.34 -0.83
C GLN A 227 5.22 -12.02 -1.01
N LYS A 228 5.28 -13.10 -1.81
CA LYS A 228 6.51 -13.81 -2.17
C LYS A 228 7.57 -12.90 -2.81
N ASP A 229 7.17 -12.02 -3.74
CA ASP A 229 8.09 -11.04 -4.33
C ASP A 229 8.62 -10.07 -3.26
N LEU A 230 7.77 -9.57 -2.36
CA LEU A 230 8.18 -8.67 -1.28
C LEU A 230 9.18 -9.34 -0.33
N ILE A 231 8.85 -10.50 0.23
CA ILE A 231 9.69 -11.24 1.18
C ILE A 231 11.08 -11.53 0.60
N LYS A 232 11.15 -11.84 -0.70
CA LYS A 232 12.44 -12.11 -1.37
C LYS A 232 13.29 -10.87 -1.62
N ASN A 233 12.67 -9.69 -1.75
CA ASN A 233 13.36 -8.48 -2.18
C ASN A 233 13.65 -7.50 -1.05
N ILE A 234 12.87 -7.48 0.04
CA ILE A 234 13.10 -6.60 1.20
C ILE A 234 14.24 -7.12 2.10
N SER A 235 14.71 -6.31 3.04
CA SER A 235 15.74 -6.77 3.98
C SER A 235 15.18 -7.80 4.98
N GLU A 236 15.96 -8.83 5.28
CA GLU A 236 15.60 -9.87 6.26
C GLU A 236 15.19 -9.28 7.63
N SER A 237 15.89 -8.23 8.08
CA SER A 237 15.52 -7.52 9.31
C SER A 237 14.12 -6.91 9.27
N LYS A 238 13.66 -6.46 8.10
CA LYS A 238 12.32 -5.89 7.93
C LYS A 238 11.27 -7.00 7.83
N VAL A 239 11.60 -8.15 7.23
CA VAL A 239 10.72 -9.33 7.26
C VAL A 239 10.43 -9.74 8.69
N VAL A 240 11.48 -9.93 9.49
CA VAL A 240 11.34 -10.33 10.91
C VAL A 240 10.54 -9.28 11.69
N GLU A 241 10.86 -7.99 11.54
CA GLU A 241 10.12 -6.89 12.19
C GLU A 241 8.61 -6.91 11.84
N VAL A 242 8.26 -7.22 10.59
CA VAL A 242 6.86 -7.32 10.15
C VAL A 242 6.19 -8.58 10.71
N PHE A 243 6.90 -9.71 10.70
CA PHE A 243 6.40 -10.98 11.20
C PHE A 243 6.22 -10.97 12.73
N ASP A 244 7.03 -10.23 13.48
CA ASP A 244 6.86 -10.05 14.92
C ASP A 244 5.52 -9.34 15.27
N SER A 245 4.87 -8.69 14.30
CA SER A 245 3.57 -8.01 14.44
C SER A 245 2.45 -8.69 13.67
N MET A 246 2.63 -9.95 13.25
CA MET A 246 1.69 -10.70 12.41
C MET A 246 1.30 -12.02 13.09
N PRO A 247 0.05 -12.51 12.95
CA PRO A 247 -0.34 -13.82 13.44
C PRO A 247 0.49 -14.97 12.81
N ASN A 248 0.81 -15.99 13.62
CA ASN A 248 1.67 -17.11 13.19
C ASN A 248 1.07 -17.93 12.03
N ASP A 249 -0.25 -18.00 11.93
CA ASP A 249 -0.98 -18.65 10.83
C ASP A 249 -0.85 -17.90 9.51
N GLU A 250 -0.93 -16.57 9.53
CA GLU A 250 -0.67 -15.74 8.35
C GLU A 250 0.78 -15.87 7.89
N ILE A 251 1.74 -15.88 8.83
CA ILE A 251 3.16 -16.11 8.52
C ILE A 251 3.36 -17.49 7.88
N ALA A 252 2.72 -18.53 8.42
CA ALA A 252 2.80 -19.88 7.86
C ALA A 252 2.32 -19.90 6.41
N GLY A 253 1.16 -19.28 6.13
CA GLY A 253 0.63 -19.17 4.76
C GLY A 253 1.58 -18.44 3.80
N ILE A 254 2.19 -17.32 4.25
CA ILE A 254 3.18 -16.59 3.44
C ILE A 254 4.43 -17.44 3.19
N LEU A 255 4.89 -18.19 4.20
CA LEU A 255 6.11 -18.99 4.10
C LEU A 255 5.93 -20.25 3.27
N ASP A 256 4.72 -20.80 3.18
CA ASP A 256 4.40 -21.93 2.31
C ASP A 256 4.52 -21.57 0.81
N GLU A 257 4.40 -20.28 0.47
CA GLU A 257 4.54 -19.77 -0.90
C GLU A 257 6.00 -19.50 -1.30
N VAL A 258 6.94 -19.42 -0.35
CA VAL A 258 8.37 -19.21 -0.65
C VAL A 258 9.11 -20.55 -0.77
N ASP A 259 10.36 -20.51 -1.25
CA ASP A 259 11.19 -21.72 -1.26
C ASP A 259 11.68 -22.08 0.15
N GLU A 260 11.81 -23.38 0.42
CA GLU A 260 12.21 -23.95 1.72
C GLU A 260 13.49 -23.32 2.29
N GLU A 261 14.47 -22.98 1.44
CA GLU A 261 15.71 -22.32 1.86
C GLU A 261 15.44 -20.91 2.42
N THR A 262 14.58 -20.14 1.75
CA THR A 262 14.18 -18.80 2.20
C THR A 262 13.35 -18.88 3.49
N ALA A 263 12.39 -19.80 3.57
CA ALA A 263 11.55 -19.97 4.75
C ALA A 263 12.37 -20.32 5.99
N GLU A 264 13.24 -21.35 5.92
CA GLU A 264 14.08 -21.74 7.07
C GLU A 264 15.07 -20.66 7.48
N LYS A 265 15.56 -19.85 6.53
CA LYS A 265 16.41 -18.71 6.84
C LYS A 265 15.68 -17.67 7.68
N ILE A 266 14.42 -17.35 7.34
CA ILE A 266 13.59 -16.40 8.09
C ILE A 266 13.26 -16.98 9.47
N LEU A 267 12.78 -18.22 9.54
CA LEU A 267 12.45 -18.91 10.79
C LEU A 267 13.64 -19.04 11.75
N ALA A 268 14.87 -19.14 11.23
CA ALA A 268 16.08 -19.15 12.05
C ALA A 268 16.41 -17.78 12.70
N SER A 269 15.81 -16.70 12.20
CA SER A 269 15.99 -15.34 12.68
C SER A 269 14.86 -14.85 13.60
N MET A 270 13.79 -15.65 13.76
CA MET A 270 12.64 -15.39 14.65
C MET A 270 12.87 -15.96 16.07
N GLU A 271 11.99 -15.60 17.01
CA GLU A 271 11.98 -16.24 18.33
C GLU A 271 11.68 -17.75 18.21
N SER A 272 12.34 -18.58 19.02
CA SER A 272 12.25 -20.03 18.90
C SER A 272 10.84 -20.59 19.11
N GLY A 273 10.03 -19.91 19.95
CA GLY A 273 8.64 -20.31 20.20
C GLY A 273 7.79 -20.17 18.93
N ASP A 274 7.73 -18.96 18.39
CA ASP A 274 6.98 -18.64 17.17
C ASP A 274 7.45 -19.47 15.99
N ALA A 275 8.77 -19.60 15.80
CA ALA A 275 9.33 -20.40 14.71
C ALA A 275 8.91 -21.88 14.77
N ASP A 276 8.89 -22.49 15.96
CA ASP A 276 8.45 -23.88 16.12
C ASP A 276 6.93 -24.04 15.93
N GLU A 277 6.18 -23.00 16.28
CA GLU A 277 4.76 -22.93 16.07
C GLU A 277 4.39 -22.86 14.59
N ILE A 278 5.02 -21.93 13.85
CA ILE A 278 4.87 -21.75 12.41
C ILE A 278 5.26 -23.04 11.68
N ARG A 279 6.40 -23.67 12.03
CA ARG A 279 6.78 -24.98 11.48
C ARG A 279 5.74 -26.08 11.72
N THR A 280 4.97 -25.97 12.79
CA THR A 280 3.89 -26.92 13.07
C THR A 280 2.68 -26.63 12.18
N LEU A 281 2.36 -25.37 11.92
CA LEU A 281 1.28 -24.96 11.03
C LEU A 281 1.57 -25.36 9.57
N MET A 282 2.77 -25.09 9.07
CA MET A 282 3.23 -25.48 7.72
C MET A 282 3.27 -27.02 7.47
N ARG A 283 3.05 -27.85 8.49
CA ARG A 283 2.98 -29.32 8.35
C ARG A 283 1.58 -29.84 8.10
N TYR A 284 0.55 -29.01 8.31
CA TYR A 284 -0.81 -29.40 7.99
C TYR A 284 -0.97 -29.54 6.47
N GLU A 285 -1.87 -30.43 6.06
CA GLU A 285 -2.21 -30.56 4.65
C GLU A 285 -3.07 -29.35 4.24
N ASP A 286 -2.88 -28.85 3.03
CA ASP A 286 -3.72 -27.80 2.44
C ASP A 286 -5.22 -28.16 2.58
N GLU A 287 -6.07 -27.13 2.71
CA GLU A 287 -7.52 -27.28 2.87
C GLU A 287 -7.97 -28.02 4.15
N THR A 288 -7.10 -28.12 5.16
CA THR A 288 -7.47 -28.62 6.49
C THR A 288 -7.71 -27.49 7.47
N VAL A 289 -8.47 -27.77 8.53
CA VAL A 289 -8.74 -26.79 9.59
C VAL A 289 -7.45 -26.35 10.27
N GLY A 290 -6.50 -27.27 10.46
CA GLY A 290 -5.22 -26.96 11.09
C GLY A 290 -4.29 -26.09 10.25
N SER A 291 -4.48 -26.00 8.93
CA SER A 291 -3.68 -25.11 8.08
C SER A 291 -4.13 -23.65 8.15
N ILE A 292 -5.34 -23.38 8.67
CA ILE A 292 -5.93 -22.04 8.80
C ILE A 292 -6.30 -21.70 10.25
N MET A 293 -5.81 -22.46 11.23
CA MET A 293 -6.12 -22.21 12.63
C MET A 293 -5.13 -21.23 13.24
N ASN A 294 -5.67 -20.26 13.95
CA ASN A 294 -4.89 -19.39 14.79
C ASN A 294 -4.68 -20.07 16.16
N LYS A 295 -3.46 -20.01 16.66
CA LYS A 295 -3.05 -20.57 17.96
C LYS A 295 -3.06 -19.53 19.08
N ASP A 296 -3.18 -18.26 18.75
CA ASP A 296 -3.51 -17.19 19.67
C ASP A 296 -5.00 -17.24 19.98
N PHE A 297 -5.33 -17.96 21.06
CA PHE A 297 -6.69 -18.03 21.57
C PHE A 297 -6.71 -17.86 23.09
N ILE A 298 -7.85 -17.40 23.60
CA ILE A 298 -8.04 -17.21 25.03
C ILE A 298 -8.59 -18.49 25.64
N ALA A 299 -7.79 -19.12 26.50
CA ALA A 299 -8.23 -20.26 27.29
C ALA A 299 -7.94 -20.09 28.79
N PHE A 300 -8.89 -20.51 29.62
CA PHE A 300 -8.71 -20.55 31.07
C PHE A 300 -9.16 -21.88 31.66
N ASN A 301 -8.61 -22.22 32.83
CA ASN A 301 -8.99 -23.41 33.56
C ASN A 301 -10.42 -23.31 34.11
N VAL A 302 -11.15 -24.43 34.11
CA VAL A 302 -12.53 -24.56 34.65
C VAL A 302 -12.76 -23.97 36.04
N ASP A 303 -11.74 -23.97 36.91
CA ASP A 303 -11.87 -23.60 38.31
C ASP A 303 -11.56 -22.13 38.62
N ILE A 304 -11.11 -21.34 37.64
CA ILE A 304 -10.87 -19.90 37.81
C ILE A 304 -12.20 -19.15 38.02
N THR A 305 -12.15 -18.03 38.75
CA THR A 305 -13.32 -17.17 38.95
C THR A 305 -13.49 -16.16 37.83
N VAL A 306 -14.71 -15.62 37.70
CA VAL A 306 -15.02 -14.53 36.76
C VAL A 306 -14.15 -13.30 37.04
N GLU A 307 -13.93 -12.95 38.31
CA GLU A 307 -13.08 -11.80 38.69
C GLU A 307 -11.64 -11.95 38.20
N GLU A 308 -10.99 -13.07 38.54
CA GLU A 308 -9.63 -13.39 38.13
C GLU A 308 -9.51 -13.41 36.60
N THR A 309 -10.49 -14.00 35.90
CA THR A 309 -10.54 -14.03 34.43
C THR A 309 -10.54 -12.62 33.85
N ILE A 310 -11.40 -11.73 34.35
CA ILE A 310 -11.48 -10.35 33.88
C ILE A 310 -10.20 -9.58 34.18
N GLU A 311 -9.56 -9.83 35.33
CA GLU A 311 -8.27 -9.23 35.66
C GLU A 311 -7.16 -9.68 34.70
N LEU A 312 -7.07 -10.97 34.42
CA LEU A 312 -6.11 -11.52 33.45
C LEU A 312 -6.35 -10.97 32.05
N LEU A 313 -7.60 -10.88 31.60
CA LEU A 313 -7.93 -10.27 30.31
C LEU A 313 -7.49 -8.80 30.22
N ARG A 314 -7.63 -8.04 31.32
CA ARG A 314 -7.17 -6.64 31.37
C ARG A 314 -5.64 -6.52 31.36
N GLU A 315 -4.94 -7.50 31.90
CA GLU A 315 -3.47 -7.55 31.90
C GLU A 315 -2.94 -7.95 30.52
N LEU A 316 -3.52 -8.99 29.93
CA LEU A 316 -3.15 -9.53 28.61
C LEU A 316 -3.46 -8.54 27.48
N LYS A 317 -4.59 -7.82 27.56
CA LYS A 317 -5.09 -6.93 26.50
C LYS A 317 -5.05 -7.60 25.10
N PRO A 318 -5.69 -8.77 24.95
CA PRO A 318 -5.71 -9.49 23.69
C PRO A 318 -6.33 -8.63 22.58
N ASP A 319 -5.85 -8.83 21.37
CA ASP A 319 -6.38 -8.17 20.17
C ASP A 319 -7.84 -8.58 19.89
N ASP A 320 -8.52 -7.75 19.09
CA ASP A 320 -9.96 -7.89 18.85
C ASP A 320 -10.32 -9.24 18.17
N GLU A 321 -9.43 -9.75 17.32
CA GLU A 321 -9.57 -11.04 16.62
C GLU A 321 -9.56 -12.23 17.59
N VAL A 322 -8.76 -12.13 18.64
CA VAL A 322 -8.60 -13.18 19.66
C VAL A 322 -9.72 -13.13 20.72
N MET A 323 -10.43 -11.99 20.85
CA MET A 323 -11.45 -11.77 21.88
C MET A 323 -12.86 -12.33 21.59
N HIS A 324 -13.05 -13.09 20.51
CA HIS A 324 -14.38 -13.57 20.12
C HIS A 324 -15.00 -14.59 21.10
N TYR A 325 -14.23 -15.56 21.56
CA TYR A 325 -14.66 -16.57 22.55
C TYR A 325 -13.57 -16.84 23.59
N ILE A 326 -14.03 -17.19 24.79
CA ILE A 326 -13.15 -17.64 25.87
C ILE A 326 -13.38 -19.13 26.02
N PHE A 327 -12.35 -19.92 25.71
CA PHE A 327 -12.38 -21.37 25.83
C PHE A 327 -12.07 -21.80 27.26
N ILE A 328 -12.76 -22.85 27.72
CA ILE A 328 -12.60 -23.37 29.08
C ILE A 328 -12.02 -24.77 28.99
N VAL A 329 -10.89 -24.99 29.64
CA VAL A 329 -10.14 -26.25 29.61
C VAL A 329 -9.96 -26.84 31.00
N ASP A 330 -9.73 -28.15 31.08
CA ASP A 330 -9.32 -28.82 32.32
C ASP A 330 -7.79 -28.81 32.50
N ASP A 331 -7.29 -29.48 33.54
CA ASP A 331 -5.86 -29.58 33.85
C ASP A 331 -5.07 -30.36 32.78
N ASP A 332 -5.74 -31.14 31.93
CA ASP A 332 -5.16 -31.90 30.81
C ASP A 332 -5.28 -31.15 29.47
N GLU A 333 -5.67 -29.86 29.49
CA GLU A 333 -5.91 -28.96 28.34
C GLU A 333 -7.09 -29.40 27.45
N LYS A 334 -7.97 -30.26 27.93
CA LYS A 334 -9.14 -30.69 27.18
C LYS A 334 -10.25 -29.67 27.24
N LEU A 335 -10.86 -29.38 26.09
CA LEU A 335 -11.95 -28.42 25.97
C LEU A 335 -13.21 -28.90 26.72
N GLN A 336 -13.63 -28.14 27.71
CA GLN A 336 -14.81 -28.41 28.55
C GLN A 336 -16.01 -27.50 28.23
N GLY A 337 -15.75 -26.28 27.77
CA GLY A 337 -16.80 -25.29 27.59
C GLY A 337 -16.35 -24.04 26.85
N VAL A 338 -17.31 -23.17 26.54
CA VAL A 338 -17.07 -21.82 26.01
C VAL A 338 -17.87 -20.78 26.77
N ILE A 339 -17.31 -19.58 26.88
CA ILE A 339 -17.96 -18.41 27.47
C ILE A 339 -17.84 -17.25 26.49
N SER A 340 -18.96 -16.56 26.22
CA SER A 340 -18.92 -15.27 25.53
C SER A 340 -18.53 -14.17 26.51
N LEU A 341 -17.82 -13.14 26.03
CA LEU A 341 -17.47 -11.98 26.83
C LEU A 341 -18.70 -11.32 27.50
N ARG A 342 -19.84 -11.30 26.79
CA ARG A 342 -21.12 -10.85 27.34
C ARG A 342 -21.51 -11.62 28.59
N ASN A 343 -21.47 -12.96 28.53
CA ASN A 343 -21.84 -13.81 29.66
C ASN A 343 -20.86 -13.65 30.82
N LEU A 344 -19.56 -13.47 30.54
CA LEU A 344 -18.55 -13.19 31.55
C LEU A 344 -18.88 -11.89 32.32
N ILE A 345 -19.17 -10.80 31.60
CA ILE A 345 -19.42 -9.46 32.18
C ILE A 345 -20.69 -9.40 33.06
N ILE A 346 -21.75 -10.11 32.67
CA ILE A 346 -23.02 -10.09 33.42
C ILE A 346 -23.04 -11.09 34.59
N SER A 347 -22.05 -11.97 34.67
CA SER A 347 -21.95 -12.99 35.71
C SER A 347 -21.45 -12.42 37.03
N ASN A 348 -21.70 -13.14 38.13
CA ASN A 348 -21.18 -12.76 39.44
C ASN A 348 -19.67 -13.01 39.50
N SER A 349 -18.91 -12.01 39.93
CA SER A 349 -17.44 -12.03 40.06
C SER A 349 -16.90 -13.26 40.80
N ASN A 350 -17.62 -13.76 41.81
CA ASN A 350 -17.17 -14.90 42.63
C ASN A 350 -17.53 -16.28 42.04
N CYS A 351 -18.31 -16.35 40.96
CA CYS A 351 -18.65 -17.62 40.33
C CYS A 351 -17.44 -18.19 39.59
N LYS A 352 -17.31 -19.51 39.59
CA LYS A 352 -16.31 -20.22 38.77
C LYS A 352 -16.77 -20.31 37.32
N LEU A 353 -15.83 -20.35 36.37
CA LEU A 353 -16.17 -20.46 34.94
C LEU A 353 -16.96 -21.73 34.62
N ARG A 354 -16.66 -22.87 35.29
CA ARG A 354 -17.44 -24.11 35.15
C ARG A 354 -18.94 -23.98 35.43
N GLU A 355 -19.36 -22.97 36.20
CA GLU A 355 -20.76 -22.77 36.60
C GLU A 355 -21.54 -21.95 35.56
N ILE A 356 -20.84 -21.23 34.68
CA ILE A 356 -21.42 -20.30 33.70
C ILE A 356 -21.08 -20.66 32.25
N MET A 357 -20.16 -21.59 32.02
CA MET A 357 -19.78 -22.06 30.68
C MET A 357 -20.91 -22.81 29.98
N ASP A 358 -20.97 -22.69 28.66
CA ASP A 358 -21.76 -23.59 27.82
C ASP A 358 -20.94 -24.86 27.55
N THR A 359 -21.47 -26.01 27.96
CA THR A 359 -20.84 -27.32 27.78
C THR A 359 -21.18 -27.97 26.44
N ASN A 360 -22.17 -27.47 25.71
CA ASN A 360 -22.54 -27.97 24.39
C ASN A 360 -21.67 -27.32 23.31
N VAL A 361 -20.36 -27.46 23.45
CA VAL A 361 -19.41 -26.83 22.54
C VAL A 361 -19.43 -27.52 21.18
N ILE A 362 -19.71 -26.75 20.13
CA ILE A 362 -19.44 -27.17 18.76
C ILE A 362 -17.94 -27.01 18.52
N LYS A 363 -17.25 -28.12 18.30
CA LYS A 363 -15.80 -28.18 18.07
C LYS A 363 -15.49 -28.91 16.76
N ILE A 364 -14.30 -28.68 16.23
CA ILE A 364 -13.83 -29.31 14.99
C ILE A 364 -12.43 -29.92 15.21
N ASN A 365 -12.10 -31.00 14.51
CA ASN A 365 -10.76 -31.59 14.61
C ASN A 365 -9.78 -30.88 13.66
N ASP A 366 -8.53 -30.74 14.09
CA ASP A 366 -7.43 -30.13 13.31
C ASP A 366 -7.23 -30.76 11.92
N LYS A 367 -7.57 -32.04 11.75
CA LYS A 367 -7.46 -32.76 10.47
C LYS A 367 -8.77 -32.84 9.68
N ASP A 368 -9.84 -32.22 10.16
CA ASP A 368 -11.04 -32.08 9.35
C ASP A 368 -10.79 -31.11 8.18
N ASN A 369 -11.57 -31.25 7.11
CA ASN A 369 -11.53 -30.32 5.97
C ASN A 369 -12.28 -29.01 6.29
N ILE A 370 -11.83 -27.90 5.70
CA ILE A 370 -12.39 -26.56 5.88
C ILE A 370 -13.89 -26.49 5.53
N ASP A 371 -14.38 -27.28 4.56
CA ASP A 371 -15.82 -27.33 4.21
C ASP A 371 -16.69 -27.69 5.41
N LYS A 372 -16.18 -28.55 6.30
CA LYS A 372 -16.87 -28.93 7.53
C LYS A 372 -16.91 -27.77 8.52
N ALA A 373 -15.84 -26.96 8.59
CA ALA A 373 -15.79 -25.76 9.41
C ALA A 373 -16.86 -24.75 8.94
N ILE A 374 -16.98 -24.55 7.62
CA ILE A 374 -18.02 -23.71 7.01
C ILE A 374 -19.41 -24.22 7.38
N GLU A 375 -19.67 -25.52 7.22
CA GLU A 375 -20.97 -26.10 7.53
C GLU A 375 -21.36 -25.83 8.98
N LEU A 376 -20.44 -26.06 9.92
CA LEU A 376 -20.67 -25.83 11.35
C LEU A 376 -20.88 -24.35 11.67
N ALA A 377 -20.00 -23.48 11.16
CA ALA A 377 -20.07 -22.04 11.41
C ALA A 377 -21.38 -21.43 10.89
N VAL A 378 -21.80 -21.79 9.68
CA VAL A 378 -23.06 -21.31 9.09
C VAL A 378 -24.28 -21.90 9.81
N LYS A 379 -24.28 -23.20 10.08
CA LYS A 379 -25.44 -23.89 10.70
C LYS A 379 -25.74 -23.38 12.11
N TYR A 380 -24.70 -23.08 12.88
CA TYR A 380 -24.81 -22.65 14.28
C TYR A 380 -24.57 -21.15 14.46
N ASN A 381 -24.36 -20.39 13.38
CA ASN A 381 -24.10 -18.96 13.38
C ASN A 381 -22.94 -18.58 14.32
N LEU A 382 -21.82 -19.31 14.18
CA LEU A 382 -20.63 -19.15 15.00
C LEU A 382 -19.66 -18.17 14.34
N VAL A 383 -19.07 -17.29 15.15
CA VAL A 383 -18.03 -16.34 14.71
C VAL A 383 -16.65 -17.00 14.72
N SER A 384 -16.40 -17.90 15.68
CA SER A 384 -15.17 -18.67 15.79
C SER A 384 -15.48 -20.09 16.27
N LEU A 385 -14.64 -21.04 15.89
CA LEU A 385 -14.71 -22.46 16.20
C LEU A 385 -13.46 -22.92 16.96
N PRO A 386 -13.58 -23.62 18.10
CA PRO A 386 -12.44 -24.26 18.73
C PRO A 386 -11.98 -25.46 17.90
N VAL A 387 -10.66 -25.53 17.69
CA VAL A 387 -9.98 -26.65 17.04
C VAL A 387 -9.37 -27.54 18.11
N VAL A 388 -9.66 -28.84 18.01
CA VAL A 388 -9.11 -29.85 18.93
C VAL A 388 -8.30 -30.89 18.19
N ASP A 389 -7.31 -31.45 18.88
CA ASP A 389 -6.58 -32.61 18.38
C ASP A 389 -7.37 -33.93 18.56
N LYS A 390 -6.75 -35.05 18.21
CA LYS A 390 -7.33 -36.40 18.36
C LYS A 390 -7.61 -36.82 19.82
N GLU A 391 -7.03 -36.13 20.80
CA GLU A 391 -7.16 -36.40 22.24
C GLU A 391 -8.14 -35.43 22.93
N ASP A 392 -8.86 -34.62 22.14
CA ASP A 392 -9.76 -33.55 22.57
C ASP A 392 -9.07 -32.37 23.28
N LYS A 393 -7.75 -32.22 23.09
CA LYS A 393 -7.01 -31.04 23.57
C LYS A 393 -7.25 -29.87 22.65
N LEU A 394 -7.47 -28.69 23.24
CA LEU A 394 -7.61 -27.44 22.49
C LEU A 394 -6.25 -27.07 21.90
N CYS A 395 -6.15 -27.00 20.57
CA CYS A 395 -4.90 -26.69 19.87
C CYS A 395 -4.95 -25.41 19.03
N GLY A 396 -6.13 -24.82 18.86
CA GLY A 396 -6.30 -23.59 18.09
C GLY A 396 -7.75 -23.12 18.07
N SER A 397 -7.99 -22.03 17.34
CA SER A 397 -9.32 -21.58 16.97
C SER A 397 -9.32 -21.07 15.53
N VAL A 398 -10.48 -21.09 14.87
CA VAL A 398 -10.63 -20.58 13.51
C VAL A 398 -11.76 -19.58 13.48
N ILE A 399 -11.53 -18.40 12.90
CA ILE A 399 -12.55 -17.35 12.75
C ILE A 399 -13.26 -17.54 11.40
N LEU A 400 -14.56 -17.21 11.36
CA LEU A 400 -15.36 -17.33 10.15
C LEU A 400 -14.83 -16.46 9.00
N SER A 401 -14.24 -15.29 9.29
CA SER A 401 -13.60 -14.44 8.29
C SER A 401 -12.53 -15.18 7.51
N ASP A 402 -11.66 -15.89 8.22
CA ASP A 402 -10.46 -16.51 7.67
C ASP A 402 -10.85 -17.74 6.85
N ILE A 403 -11.85 -18.50 7.33
CA ILE A 403 -12.48 -19.58 6.56
C ILE A 403 -13.07 -19.06 5.24
N LEU A 404 -13.76 -17.91 5.29
CA LEU A 404 -14.35 -17.31 4.10
C LEU A 404 -13.27 -16.81 3.16
N ASP A 405 -12.20 -16.24 3.69
CA ASP A 405 -11.06 -15.83 2.88
C ASP A 405 -10.44 -17.07 2.21
N GLU A 406 -10.24 -18.20 2.87
CA GLU A 406 -9.65 -19.36 2.18
C GLU A 406 -10.51 -19.88 1.00
N VAL A 407 -11.83 -19.88 1.12
CA VAL A 407 -12.73 -20.49 0.13
C VAL A 407 -13.22 -19.52 -0.95
N LEU A 408 -13.18 -18.20 -0.71
CA LEU A 408 -13.70 -17.23 -1.65
C LEU A 408 -12.73 -16.94 -2.81
N PRO A 409 -13.22 -16.90 -4.07
CA PRO A 409 -12.39 -16.47 -5.19
C PRO A 409 -11.89 -15.03 -4.99
N LEU A 410 -10.62 -14.74 -5.30
CA LEU A 410 -9.96 -13.42 -5.16
C LEU A 410 -10.83 -12.24 -5.63
N ASN A 411 -11.54 -12.39 -6.75
CA ASN A 411 -12.42 -11.36 -7.31
C ASN A 411 -13.62 -11.02 -6.43
N LEU A 412 -14.12 -11.97 -5.64
CA LEU A 412 -15.23 -11.80 -4.71
C LEU A 412 -14.71 -11.26 -3.36
N LYS A 413 -13.54 -11.73 -2.89
CA LYS A 413 -12.83 -11.18 -1.71
C LYS A 413 -12.72 -9.65 -1.80
N ARG A 414 -12.12 -9.16 -2.90
CA ARG A 414 -11.95 -7.72 -3.15
C ARG A 414 -13.26 -6.92 -3.13
N LYS A 415 -14.39 -7.51 -3.54
CA LYS A 415 -15.69 -6.82 -3.51
C LYS A 415 -16.28 -6.71 -2.12
N ILE A 416 -16.05 -7.73 -1.27
CA ILE A 416 -16.56 -7.77 0.09
C ILE A 416 -15.73 -6.84 0.98
N LYS A 417 -14.39 -6.91 0.90
CA LYS A 417 -13.49 -6.01 1.65
C LYS A 417 -13.66 -4.53 1.28
N ARG A 418 -14.09 -4.20 0.04
CA ARG A 418 -14.41 -2.83 -0.40
C ARG A 418 -15.79 -2.30 0.03
N ALA A 419 -16.66 -3.18 0.54
CA ALA A 419 -18.05 -2.83 0.90
C ALA A 419 -18.25 -2.63 2.41
N GLY A 420 -17.34 -3.15 3.24
CA GLY A 420 -17.14 -2.73 4.63
C GLY A 420 -16.32 -1.44 4.68
#